data_AF-A0A0G2HU73-F1
#
_entry.id   AF-A0A0G2HU73-F1
#
_cell.length_a   1.000
_cell.length_b   1.000
_cell.length_c   1.000
_cell.angle_alpha   90.00
_cell.angle_beta   90.00
_cell.angle_gamma   90.00
#
_symmetry.space_group_name_H-M   'P 1'
#
loop_
_entity.id
_entity.type
_entity.pdbx_description
1 polymer ?
#
loop_
_entity_poly.entity_id
_entity_poly.type
_entity_poly.pdbx_seq_one_letter_code
_entity_poly.pdbx_strand_id
1 'polypeptide(L)'
;MAKLPEHYLTKMAVSSNPGDRGTQLFIVMMVVLGLAWILVLLRAYVRVIMIKNVAADDWWMLASILAYTAYSIVALWGVINGGTGNHITNLSPEETLVGLKAWYICEVIYATISAMVRTSVALFLLRVATEPIHKWVIWINLGIIYVISVVFTFIAIFQCNPPSYFYEQVLGKPGGCMDINVLPNAIIAHSVIGAVTDLVFAALPVAMLWDVQLNKRTKLVVALLLSMGAM
;
A
#
# COMPACT_ATOMS: atom_id res chain seq x y z
N MET A 1 -17.56 14.56 25.04
CA MET A 1 -18.26 14.47 23.74
C MET A 1 -18.04 15.78 23.01
N ALA A 2 -17.07 15.83 22.08
CA ALA A 2 -16.81 17.03 21.29
C ALA A 2 -17.82 17.10 20.13
N LYS A 3 -18.61 18.17 20.06
CA LYS A 3 -19.47 18.47 18.90
C LYS A 3 -18.56 18.70 17.69
N LEU A 4 -18.65 17.84 16.67
CA LEU A 4 -18.01 18.11 15.38
C LEU A 4 -18.72 19.31 14.70
N PRO A 5 -17.99 20.21 14.02
CA PRO A 5 -18.57 21.34 13.31
C PRO A 5 -19.51 20.89 12.19
N GLU A 6 -20.63 21.59 11.96
CA GLU A 6 -21.63 21.27 10.93
C GLU A 6 -21.05 21.07 9.53
N HIS A 7 -20.02 21.83 9.15
CA HIS A 7 -19.32 21.68 7.87
C HIS A 7 -18.71 20.28 7.66
N TYR A 8 -18.29 19.58 8.73
CA TYR A 8 -17.82 18.20 8.64
C TYR A 8 -18.98 17.21 8.47
N LEU A 9 -20.14 17.47 9.09
CA LEU A 9 -21.33 16.64 8.95
C LEU A 9 -21.90 16.73 7.53
N THR A 10 -21.92 17.92 6.93
CA THR A 10 -22.38 18.11 5.54
C THR A 10 -21.44 17.44 4.54
N LYS A 11 -20.12 17.49 4.74
CA LYS A 11 -19.15 16.81 3.88
C LYS A 11 -19.16 15.27 4.03
N MET A 12 -19.40 14.76 5.23
CA MET A 12 -19.69 13.33 5.44
C MET A 12 -21.03 12.92 4.80
N ALA A 13 -22.05 13.79 4.84
CA ALA A 13 -23.34 13.55 4.20
C ALA A 13 -23.28 13.61 2.66
N VAL A 14 -22.46 14.49 2.07
CA VAL A 14 -22.19 14.50 0.62
C VAL A 14 -21.43 13.26 0.20
N SER A 15 -20.46 12.78 0.99
CA SER A 15 -19.85 11.46 0.78
C SER A 15 -20.91 10.34 0.84
N SER A 16 -21.92 10.42 1.71
CA SER A 16 -22.95 9.36 1.77
C SER A 16 -23.92 9.26 0.58
N ASN A 17 -23.72 9.99 -0.52
CA ASN A 17 -24.50 9.75 -1.75
C ASN A 17 -24.05 8.43 -2.41
N PRO A 18 -24.93 7.43 -2.57
CA PRO A 18 -24.56 6.08 -3.01
C PRO A 18 -24.08 5.97 -4.49
N GLY A 19 -23.91 7.10 -5.19
CA GLY A 19 -23.41 7.19 -6.56
C GLY A 19 -21.98 7.75 -6.71
N ASP A 20 -21.36 8.29 -5.66
CA ASP A 20 -20.01 8.88 -5.75
C ASP A 20 -18.91 7.83 -5.55
N ARG A 21 -17.99 7.75 -6.53
CA ARG A 21 -16.89 6.78 -6.55
C ARG A 21 -15.92 6.98 -5.37
N GLY A 22 -15.79 8.20 -4.87
CA GLY A 22 -14.91 8.54 -3.74
C GLY A 22 -15.32 7.83 -2.45
N THR A 23 -16.62 7.73 -2.19
CA THR A 23 -17.14 7.08 -0.98
C THR A 23 -16.98 5.58 -1.02
N GLN A 24 -17.18 4.97 -2.19
CA GLN A 24 -16.94 3.54 -2.38
C GLN A 24 -15.47 3.20 -2.12
N LEU A 25 -14.54 3.96 -2.70
CA LEU A 25 -13.10 3.82 -2.45
C LEU A 25 -12.76 3.94 -0.95
N PHE A 26 -13.35 4.92 -0.26
CA PHE A 26 -13.10 5.14 1.16
C PHE A 26 -13.59 3.98 2.04
N ILE A 27 -14.81 3.48 1.81
CA ILE A 27 -15.36 2.36 2.58
C ILE A 27 -14.46 1.13 2.45
N VAL A 28 -14.03 0.81 1.23
CA VAL A 28 -13.15 -0.33 0.97
C VAL A 28 -11.82 -0.15 1.72
N MET A 29 -11.21 1.04 1.65
CA MET A 29 -9.93 1.30 2.31
C MET A 29 -10.02 1.14 3.83
N MET A 30 -11.09 1.62 4.46
CA MET A 30 -11.30 1.49 5.91
C MET A 30 -11.53 0.03 6.34
N VAL A 31 -12.29 -0.73 5.56
CA VAL A 31 -12.49 -2.17 5.84
C VAL A 31 -11.18 -2.92 5.76
N VAL A 32 -10.38 -2.69 4.71
CA VAL A 32 -9.07 -3.33 4.53
C VAL A 32 -8.10 -2.92 5.64
N LEU A 33 -8.09 -1.64 6.04
CA LEU A 33 -7.27 -1.16 7.16
C LEU A 33 -7.66 -1.84 8.48
N GLY A 34 -8.95 -1.96 8.77
CA GLY A 34 -9.43 -2.65 9.96
C GLY A 34 -9.01 -4.12 10.00
N LEU A 35 -9.17 -4.82 8.88
CA LEU A 35 -8.72 -6.21 8.74
C LEU A 35 -7.20 -6.34 8.91
N ALA A 36 -6.42 -5.45 8.29
CA ALA A 36 -4.97 -5.44 8.41
C ALA A 36 -4.51 -5.26 9.86
N TRP A 37 -5.12 -4.34 10.61
CA TRP A 37 -4.84 -4.16 12.04
C TRP A 37 -5.14 -5.41 12.87
N ILE A 38 -6.29 -6.06 12.63
CA ILE A 38 -6.65 -7.30 13.34
C ILE A 38 -5.60 -8.39 13.10
N LEU A 39 -5.19 -8.59 11.84
CA LEU A 39 -4.19 -9.61 11.48
C LEU A 39 -2.81 -9.31 12.09
N VAL A 40 -2.37 -8.05 12.07
CA VAL A 40 -1.09 -7.65 12.65
C VAL A 40 -1.10 -7.78 14.17
N LEU A 41 -2.18 -7.39 14.84
CA LEU A 41 -2.32 -7.56 16.29
C LEU A 41 -2.34 -9.03 16.69
N LEU A 42 -3.04 -9.88 15.94
CA LEU A 42 -3.03 -11.33 16.16
C LEU A 42 -1.62 -11.91 15.99
N ARG A 43 -0.89 -11.50 14.94
CA ARG A 43 0.50 -11.93 14.72
C ARG A 43 1.44 -11.44 15.82
N ALA A 44 1.30 -10.19 16.26
CA ALA A 44 2.05 -9.65 17.38
C ALA A 44 1.76 -10.41 18.69
N TYR A 45 0.49 -10.73 18.96
CA TYR A 45 0.09 -11.55 20.11
C TYR A 45 0.78 -12.92 20.10
N VAL A 46 0.74 -13.64 18.98
CA VAL A 46 1.40 -14.95 18.86
C VAL A 46 2.92 -14.84 19.07
N ARG A 47 3.57 -13.81 18.52
CA ARG A 47 5.04 -13.68 18.60
C ARG A 47 5.53 -13.25 19.97
N VAL A 48 4.84 -12.29 20.60
CA VAL A 48 5.23 -11.73 21.90
C VAL A 48 4.83 -12.65 23.04
N ILE A 49 3.61 -13.20 23.02
CA ILE A 49 3.06 -13.93 24.17
C ILE A 49 3.24 -15.44 24.03
N MET A 50 2.95 -16.02 22.86
CA MET A 50 3.00 -17.48 22.68
C MET A 50 4.42 -17.99 22.39
N ILE A 51 5.12 -17.37 21.44
CA ILE A 51 6.46 -17.80 21.01
C ILE A 51 7.56 -17.12 21.85
N LYS A 52 7.27 -15.94 22.44
CA LYS A 52 8.21 -15.12 23.21
C LYS A 52 9.52 -14.83 22.46
N ASN A 53 9.43 -14.65 21.14
CA ASN A 53 10.56 -14.37 20.28
C ASN A 53 10.17 -13.28 19.28
N VAL A 54 10.64 -12.06 19.54
CA VAL A 54 10.47 -10.93 18.63
C VAL A 54 11.67 -10.91 17.68
N ALA A 55 11.39 -11.02 16.39
CA ALA A 55 12.43 -10.98 15.37
C ALA A 55 12.37 -9.68 14.56
N ALA A 56 13.43 -9.42 13.78
CA ALA A 56 13.52 -8.20 12.98
C ALA A 56 12.36 -8.04 11.99
N ASP A 57 11.74 -9.13 11.53
CA ASP A 57 10.57 -9.10 10.64
C ASP A 57 9.34 -8.43 11.29
N ASP A 58 9.19 -8.57 12.61
CA ASP A 58 8.07 -8.03 13.37
C ASP A 58 8.11 -6.49 13.44
N TRP A 59 9.31 -5.89 13.45
CA TRP A 59 9.50 -4.43 13.38
C TRP A 59 9.12 -3.86 12.02
N TRP A 60 9.50 -4.52 10.93
CA TRP A 60 9.10 -4.12 9.57
C TRP A 60 7.59 -4.22 9.36
N MET A 61 6.96 -5.24 9.94
CA MET A 61 5.51 -5.38 9.92
C MET A 61 4.81 -4.22 10.67
N LEU A 62 5.26 -3.90 11.88
CA LEU A 62 4.72 -2.78 12.66
C LEU A 62 4.93 -1.44 11.94
N ALA A 63 6.10 -1.22 11.37
CA ALA A 63 6.38 -0.01 10.62
C ALA A 63 5.47 0.10 9.36
N SER A 64 5.18 -1.03 8.70
CA SER A 64 4.30 -1.08 7.53
C SER A 64 2.85 -0.70 7.88
N ILE A 65 2.29 -1.23 8.97
CA ILE A 65 0.89 -0.91 9.35
C ILE A 65 0.75 0.54 9.81
N LEU A 66 1.77 1.10 10.47
CA LEU A 66 1.80 2.51 10.86
C LEU A 66 1.85 3.41 9.62
N ALA A 67 2.72 3.09 8.65
CA ALA A 67 2.80 3.83 7.39
C ALA A 67 1.48 3.73 6.59
N TYR A 68 0.86 2.56 6.54
CA TYR A 68 -0.45 2.37 5.89
C TYR A 68 -1.59 3.12 6.60
N THR A 69 -1.51 3.25 7.92
CA THR A 69 -2.46 4.09 8.69
C THR A 69 -2.27 5.56 8.35
N ALA A 70 -1.02 6.05 8.25
CA ALA A 70 -0.73 7.42 7.82
C ALA A 70 -1.23 7.69 6.40
N TYR A 71 -0.98 6.76 5.47
CA TYR A 71 -1.52 6.80 4.10
C TYR A 71 -3.05 6.95 4.11
N SER A 72 -3.73 6.15 4.94
CA SER A 72 -5.18 6.15 5.05
C SER A 72 -5.74 7.49 5.54
N ILE A 73 -5.04 8.15 6.46
CA ILE A 73 -5.41 9.47 6.98
C ILE A 73 -5.28 10.54 5.87
N VAL A 74 -4.19 10.50 5.10
CA VAL A 74 -3.97 11.45 3.99
C VAL A 74 -5.03 11.27 2.90
N ALA A 75 -5.32 10.02 2.53
CA ALA A 75 -6.37 9.71 1.55
C ALA A 75 -7.75 10.20 2.03
N LEU A 76 -8.08 10.00 3.31
CA LEU A 76 -9.31 10.52 3.91
C LEU A 76 -9.39 12.05 3.85
N TRP A 77 -8.28 12.71 4.13
CA TRP A 77 -8.20 14.17 4.02
C TRP A 77 -8.48 14.65 2.59
N GLY A 78 -7.96 13.95 1.57
CA GLY A 78 -8.23 14.24 0.16
C GLY A 78 -9.68 14.00 -0.26
N VAL A 79 -10.36 13.00 0.29
CA VAL A 79 -11.79 12.73 0.03
C VAL A 79 -12.67 13.81 0.65
N ILE A 80 -12.48 14.12 1.94
CA ILE A 80 -13.33 15.08 2.65
C ILE A 80 -13.09 16.51 2.15
N ASN A 81 -11.83 16.91 2.00
CA ASN A 81 -11.49 18.31 1.74
C ASN A 81 -11.20 18.59 0.26
N GLY A 82 -10.83 17.58 -0.52
CA GLY A 82 -10.44 17.74 -1.91
C GLY A 82 -11.45 17.23 -2.94
N GLY A 83 -12.60 16.70 -2.49
CA GLY A 83 -13.62 16.15 -3.39
C GLY A 83 -13.13 14.96 -4.22
N THR A 84 -12.11 14.23 -3.72
CA THR A 84 -11.53 13.09 -4.42
C THR A 84 -12.62 12.04 -4.71
N GLY A 85 -12.80 11.70 -5.98
CA GLY A 85 -13.83 10.76 -6.46
C GLY A 85 -15.06 11.42 -7.10
N ASN A 86 -15.14 12.75 -7.09
CA ASN A 86 -16.13 13.52 -7.85
C ASN A 86 -15.58 13.96 -9.21
N HIS A 87 -16.46 14.29 -10.15
CA HIS A 87 -16.06 14.88 -11.43
C HIS A 87 -15.41 16.24 -11.20
N ILE A 88 -14.25 16.46 -11.83
CA ILE A 88 -13.44 17.70 -11.72
C ILE A 88 -14.27 18.94 -12.08
N THR A 89 -15.28 18.79 -12.95
CA THR A 89 -16.21 19.85 -13.35
C THR A 89 -17.08 20.41 -12.22
N ASN A 90 -17.25 19.65 -11.13
CA ASN A 90 -18.11 20.02 -10.01
C ASN A 90 -17.31 20.53 -8.79
N LEU A 91 -15.99 20.66 -8.91
CA LEU A 91 -15.10 21.00 -7.81
C LEU A 91 -14.57 22.42 -7.95
N SER A 92 -14.43 23.12 -6.82
CA SER A 92 -13.70 24.38 -6.80
C SER A 92 -12.20 24.14 -7.07
N PRO A 93 -11.47 25.14 -7.59
CA PRO A 93 -10.02 25.04 -7.77
C PRO A 93 -9.27 24.75 -6.46
N GLU A 94 -9.76 25.25 -5.34
CA GLU A 94 -9.19 25.01 -4.01
C GLU A 94 -9.37 23.55 -3.55
N GLU A 95 -10.55 22.98 -3.75
CA GLU A 95 -10.81 21.56 -3.47
C GLU A 95 -9.96 20.67 -4.38
N THR A 96 -9.88 20.99 -5.67
CA THR A 96 -9.07 20.22 -6.61
C THR A 96 -7.59 20.23 -6.24
N LEU A 97 -7.07 21.37 -5.76
CA LEU A 97 -5.69 21.47 -5.23
C LEU A 97 -5.47 20.54 -4.05
N VAL A 98 -6.39 20.54 -3.08
CA VAL A 98 -6.31 19.68 -1.90
C VAL A 98 -6.34 18.19 -2.29
N GLY A 99 -7.20 17.82 -3.25
CA GLY A 99 -7.28 16.47 -3.78
C GLY A 99 -6.00 16.02 -4.48
N LEU A 100 -5.47 16.84 -5.40
CA LEU A 100 -4.20 16.58 -6.10
C LEU A 100 -3.02 16.49 -5.13
N LYS A 101 -2.98 17.34 -4.10
CA LYS A 101 -1.93 17.31 -3.08
C LYS A 101 -1.99 16.03 -2.24
N ALA A 102 -3.19 15.60 -1.84
CA ALA A 102 -3.38 14.34 -1.12
C ALA A 102 -2.95 13.15 -1.99
N TRP A 103 -3.35 13.14 -3.26
CA TRP A 103 -2.96 12.11 -4.23
C TRP A 103 -1.44 12.00 -4.37
N TYR A 104 -0.77 13.12 -4.59
CA TYR A 104 0.69 13.17 -4.72
C TYR A 104 1.41 12.60 -3.50
N ILE A 105 0.97 12.97 -2.29
CA ILE A 105 1.55 12.45 -1.04
C ILE A 105 1.28 10.95 -0.91
N CYS A 106 0.07 10.49 -1.22
CA CYS A 106 -0.30 9.08 -1.20
C CYS A 106 0.58 8.25 -2.15
N GLU A 107 0.84 8.74 -3.35
CA GLU A 107 1.65 8.04 -4.35
C GLU A 107 3.09 7.81 -3.89
N VAL A 108 3.72 8.83 -3.29
CA VAL A 108 5.07 8.74 -2.72
C VAL A 108 5.11 7.78 -1.52
N ILE A 109 4.11 7.85 -0.63
CA ILE A 109 4.03 6.98 0.54
C ILE A 109 3.78 5.51 0.12
N TYR A 110 2.95 5.29 -0.90
CA TYR A 110 2.58 3.95 -1.39
C TYR A 110 3.80 3.12 -1.78
N ALA A 111 4.74 3.71 -2.51
CA ALA A 111 5.97 3.04 -2.94
C ALA A 111 6.78 2.50 -1.76
N THR A 112 6.87 3.31 -0.69
CA THR A 112 7.58 2.97 0.54
C THR A 112 6.86 1.85 1.28
N ILE A 113 5.53 1.95 1.45
CA ILE A 113 4.72 0.90 2.09
C ILE A 113 4.88 -0.43 1.35
N SER A 114 4.77 -0.40 0.01
CA SER A 114 4.88 -1.60 -0.82
C SER A 114 6.23 -2.30 -0.62
N ALA A 115 7.32 -1.54 -0.58
CA ALA A 115 8.66 -2.09 -0.31
C ALA A 115 8.77 -2.68 1.12
N MET A 116 8.23 -2.02 2.14
CA MET A 116 8.30 -2.47 3.53
C MET A 116 7.52 -3.77 3.76
N VAL A 117 6.30 -3.88 3.20
CA VAL A 117 5.47 -5.09 3.29
C VAL A 117 6.20 -6.29 2.67
N ARG A 118 6.72 -6.12 1.46
CA ARG A 118 7.47 -7.17 0.75
C ARG A 118 8.77 -7.54 1.47
N THR A 119 9.42 -6.57 2.11
CA THR A 119 10.61 -6.82 2.96
C THR A 119 10.25 -7.71 4.15
N SER A 120 9.14 -7.44 4.83
CA SER A 120 8.69 -8.27 5.96
C SER A 120 8.44 -9.73 5.53
N VAL A 121 7.79 -9.93 4.38
CA VAL A 121 7.55 -11.28 3.81
C VAL A 121 8.86 -11.95 3.40
N ALA A 122 9.75 -11.24 2.71
CA ALA A 122 11.03 -11.77 2.27
C ALA A 122 11.90 -12.21 3.44
N LEU A 123 11.99 -11.42 4.51
CA LEU A 123 12.72 -11.78 5.74
C LEU A 123 12.12 -13.00 6.42
N PHE A 124 10.79 -13.11 6.45
CA PHE A 124 10.12 -14.30 6.96
C PHE A 124 10.47 -15.54 6.14
N LEU A 125 10.42 -15.46 4.80
CA LEU A 125 10.78 -16.57 3.90
C LEU A 125 12.26 -16.94 4.01
N LEU A 126 13.17 -15.98 4.15
CA LEU A 126 14.60 -16.22 4.32
C LEU A 126 14.91 -17.02 5.60
N ARG A 127 14.12 -16.80 6.66
CA ARG A 127 14.23 -17.54 7.92
C ARG A 127 13.75 -18.99 7.81
N VAL A 128 12.73 -19.23 6.98
CA VAL A 128 12.17 -20.59 6.74
C VAL A 128 13.00 -21.36 5.70
N ALA A 129 13.62 -20.65 4.76
CA ALA A 129 14.44 -21.25 3.70
C ALA A 129 15.64 -22.03 4.28
N THR A 130 15.67 -23.33 4.02
CA THR A 130 16.83 -24.19 4.31
C THR A 130 17.82 -24.18 3.16
N GLU A 131 17.32 -24.36 1.92
CA GLU A 131 18.14 -24.46 0.72
C GLU A 131 18.73 -23.11 0.26
N PRO A 132 19.99 -23.09 -0.20
CA PRO A 132 20.65 -21.86 -0.65
C PRO A 132 19.99 -21.26 -1.89
N ILE A 133 19.44 -22.10 -2.79
CA ILE A 133 18.78 -21.62 -4.00
C ILE A 133 17.54 -20.76 -3.69
N HIS A 134 16.74 -21.17 -2.70
CA HIS A 134 15.58 -20.39 -2.28
C HIS A 134 15.98 -19.05 -1.67
N LYS A 135 17.08 -19.01 -0.90
CA LYS A 135 17.62 -17.76 -0.34
C LYS A 135 18.05 -16.79 -1.45
N TRP A 136 18.74 -17.29 -2.48
CA TRP A 136 19.12 -16.48 -3.63
C TRP A 136 17.92 -15.90 -4.36
N VAL A 137 16.88 -16.72 -4.62
CA VAL A 137 15.65 -16.25 -5.26
C VAL A 137 15.00 -15.13 -4.44
N ILE A 138 14.93 -15.26 -3.11
CA ILE A 138 14.35 -14.23 -2.25
C ILE A 138 15.16 -12.93 -2.29
N TRP A 139 16.49 -13.01 -2.18
CA TRP A 139 17.35 -11.82 -2.24
C TRP A 139 17.27 -11.09 -3.59
N ILE A 140 17.24 -11.83 -4.70
CA ILE A 140 17.09 -11.26 -6.05
C ILE A 140 15.75 -10.54 -6.16
N ASN A 141 14.64 -11.18 -5.76
CA ASN A 141 13.32 -10.57 -5.79
C ASN A 141 13.23 -9.33 -4.90
N LEU A 142 13.82 -9.37 -3.70
CA LEU A 142 13.88 -8.22 -2.81
C LEU A 142 14.64 -7.06 -3.45
N GLY A 143 15.78 -7.32 -4.10
CA GLY A 143 16.55 -6.32 -4.83
C GLY A 143 15.74 -5.68 -5.97
N ILE A 144 15.03 -6.51 -6.77
CA ILE A 144 14.17 -6.04 -7.87
C ILE A 144 13.09 -5.09 -7.35
N ILE A 145 12.38 -5.47 -6.28
CA ILE A 145 11.34 -4.63 -5.66
C ILE A 145 11.93 -3.29 -5.21
N TYR A 146 13.08 -3.31 -4.51
CA TYR A 146 13.69 -2.09 -4.01
C TYR A 146 14.07 -1.14 -5.14
N VAL A 147 14.73 -1.65 -6.19
CA VAL A 147 15.11 -0.85 -7.34
C VAL A 147 13.89 -0.20 -7.99
N ILE A 148 12.83 -0.97 -8.22
CA ILE A 148 11.62 -0.48 -8.88
C ILE A 148 10.85 0.51 -8.00
N SER A 149 10.72 0.25 -6.70
CA SER A 149 10.07 1.18 -5.77
C SER A 149 10.84 2.49 -5.64
N VAL A 150 12.17 2.45 -5.66
CA VAL A 150 13.01 3.65 -5.64
C VAL A 150 12.82 4.44 -6.94
N VAL A 151 12.92 3.79 -8.11
CA VAL A 151 12.70 4.43 -9.41
C VAL A 151 11.31 5.06 -9.49
N PHE A 152 10.29 4.32 -9.05
CA PHE A 152 8.91 4.82 -9.01
C PHE A 152 8.77 6.04 -8.10
N THR A 153 9.36 6.01 -6.90
CA THR A 153 9.37 7.16 -5.98
C THR A 153 10.00 8.39 -6.62
N PHE A 154 11.13 8.22 -7.32
CA PHE A 154 11.78 9.33 -8.02
C PHE A 154 10.90 9.89 -9.14
N ILE A 155 10.26 9.03 -9.94
CA ILE A 155 9.34 9.47 -11.00
C ILE A 155 8.15 10.22 -10.39
N ALA A 156 7.56 9.70 -9.30
CA ALA A 156 6.43 10.34 -8.63
C ALA A 156 6.81 11.70 -8.03
N ILE A 157 7.98 11.84 -7.41
CA ILE A 157 8.43 13.11 -6.83
C ILE A 157 8.76 14.15 -7.92
N PHE A 158 9.44 13.71 -8.99
CA PHE A 158 9.95 14.59 -10.04
C PHE A 158 9.08 14.61 -11.30
N GLN A 159 7.81 14.20 -11.20
CA GLN A 159 6.87 14.21 -12.32
C GLN A 159 6.60 15.62 -12.87
N CYS A 160 6.79 16.66 -12.05
CA CYS A 160 6.65 18.05 -12.47
C CYS A 160 7.79 18.93 -11.96
N ASN A 161 8.07 20.02 -12.67
CA ASN A 161 9.05 21.03 -12.30
C ASN A 161 8.39 22.43 -12.22
N PRO A 162 8.31 23.04 -11.03
CA PRO A 162 8.66 22.47 -9.71
C PRO A 162 7.68 21.34 -9.30
N PRO A 163 8.04 20.45 -8.35
CA PRO A 163 7.13 19.38 -7.89
C PRO A 163 5.78 19.91 -7.38
N SER A 164 5.75 21.13 -6.85
CA SER A 164 4.51 21.77 -6.41
C SER A 164 3.53 22.06 -7.55
N TYR A 165 4.02 22.15 -8.79
CA TYR A 165 3.18 22.41 -9.96
C TYR A 165 2.11 21.34 -10.15
N PHE A 166 2.34 20.09 -9.74
CA PHE A 166 1.34 19.03 -9.88
C PHE A 166 0.00 19.37 -9.20
N TYR A 167 0.01 19.99 -8.03
CA TYR A 167 -1.21 20.39 -7.33
C TYR A 167 -1.53 21.89 -7.49
N GLU A 168 -0.57 22.71 -7.91
CA GLU A 168 -0.78 24.16 -8.12
C GLU A 168 -1.16 24.53 -9.57
N GLN A 169 -1.10 23.59 -10.51
CA GLN A 169 -1.50 23.82 -11.91
C GLN A 169 -2.95 24.32 -12.02
N VAL A 170 -3.83 23.92 -11.10
CA VAL A 170 -5.23 24.39 -11.04
C VAL A 170 -5.36 25.87 -10.66
N LEU A 171 -4.30 26.46 -10.09
CA LEU A 171 -4.21 27.89 -9.78
C LEU A 171 -3.51 28.69 -10.89
N GLY A 172 -3.14 28.05 -12.01
CA GLY A 172 -2.46 28.71 -13.14
C GLY A 172 -1.02 29.14 -12.84
N LYS A 173 -0.35 28.53 -11.85
CA LYS A 173 1.07 28.81 -11.58
C LYS A 173 1.95 28.35 -12.73
N PRO A 174 3.12 28.98 -12.97
CA PRO A 174 4.04 28.55 -14.02
C PRO A 174 4.75 27.24 -13.64
N GLY A 175 4.91 26.36 -14.62
CA GLY A 175 5.62 25.10 -14.48
C GLY A 175 5.27 24.14 -15.61
N GLY A 176 5.82 22.92 -15.54
CA GLY A 176 5.53 21.88 -16.51
C GLY A 176 5.66 20.49 -15.89
N CYS A 177 4.91 19.54 -16.42
CA CYS A 177 5.03 18.13 -16.05
C CYS A 177 5.67 17.33 -17.20
N MET A 178 6.22 16.18 -16.85
CA MET A 178 6.59 15.16 -17.84
C MET A 178 5.37 14.72 -18.65
N ASP A 179 5.61 14.01 -19.75
CA ASP A 179 4.55 13.45 -20.59
C ASP A 179 3.55 12.64 -19.75
N ILE A 180 2.26 12.84 -20.02
CA ILE A 180 1.15 12.25 -19.29
C ILE A 180 1.18 10.72 -19.26
N ASN A 181 1.92 10.09 -20.19
CA ASN A 181 2.07 8.65 -20.27
C ASN A 181 3.19 8.08 -19.38
N VAL A 182 4.14 8.90 -18.91
CA VAL A 182 5.30 8.41 -18.14
C VAL A 182 4.87 7.82 -16.80
N LEU A 183 4.04 8.55 -16.06
CA LEU A 183 3.61 8.12 -14.73
C LEU A 183 2.69 6.88 -14.78
N PRO A 184 1.63 6.83 -15.62
CA PRO A 184 0.82 5.62 -15.76
C PRO A 184 1.62 4.39 -16.19
N ASN A 185 2.57 4.55 -17.12
CA ASN A 185 3.43 3.43 -17.53
C ASN A 185 4.33 2.95 -16.39
N ALA A 186 4.85 3.86 -15.56
CA ALA A 186 5.62 3.51 -14.38
C ALA A 186 4.77 2.77 -13.33
N ILE A 187 3.52 3.21 -13.11
CA ILE A 187 2.56 2.54 -12.21
C ILE A 187 2.28 1.11 -12.70
N ILE A 188 2.02 0.94 -14.01
CA ILE A 188 1.75 -0.38 -14.59
C ILE A 188 2.97 -1.29 -14.43
N ALA A 189 4.17 -0.80 -14.72
CA ALA A 189 5.40 -1.56 -14.55
C ALA A 189 5.62 -1.97 -13.08
N HIS A 190 5.43 -1.03 -12.14
CA HIS A 190 5.52 -1.29 -10.70
C HIS A 190 4.51 -2.36 -10.26
N SER A 191 3.27 -2.27 -10.72
CA SER A 191 2.19 -3.20 -10.40
C SER A 191 2.44 -4.61 -10.94
N VAL A 192 2.86 -4.72 -12.21
CA VAL A 192 3.15 -6.01 -12.85
C VAL A 192 4.28 -6.73 -12.15
N ILE A 193 5.38 -6.01 -11.88
CA ILE A 193 6.55 -6.62 -11.23
C ILE A 193 6.23 -6.96 -9.78
N GLY A 194 5.45 -6.11 -9.11
CA GLY A 194 4.90 -6.40 -7.80
C GLY A 194 4.11 -7.72 -7.78
N ALA A 195 3.14 -7.87 -8.67
CA ALA A 195 2.33 -9.08 -8.77
C ALA A 195 3.19 -10.33 -9.05
N VAL A 196 4.17 -10.23 -9.96
CA VAL A 196 5.10 -11.34 -10.24
C VAL A 196 5.87 -11.73 -8.98
N THR A 197 6.41 -10.77 -8.23
CA THR A 197 7.13 -11.09 -7.01
C THR A 197 6.23 -11.68 -5.92
N ASP A 198 4.98 -11.24 -5.82
CA ASP A 198 4.02 -11.82 -4.87
C ASP A 198 3.71 -13.28 -5.22
N LEU A 199 3.56 -13.60 -6.52
CA LEU A 199 3.40 -14.98 -6.98
C LEU A 199 4.63 -15.84 -6.66
N VAL A 200 5.84 -15.29 -6.78
CA VAL A 200 7.09 -15.99 -6.42
C VAL A 200 7.14 -16.24 -4.91
N PHE A 201 6.85 -15.23 -4.09
CA PHE A 201 6.81 -15.36 -2.63
C PHE A 201 5.71 -16.28 -2.14
N ALA A 202 4.58 -16.34 -2.85
CA ALA A 202 3.56 -17.34 -2.62
C ALA A 202 4.10 -18.74 -2.98
N ALA A 203 4.63 -18.96 -4.18
CA ALA A 203 5.06 -20.30 -4.60
C ALA A 203 6.21 -20.91 -3.75
N LEU A 204 7.14 -20.08 -3.28
CA LEU A 204 8.33 -20.50 -2.53
C LEU A 204 8.07 -21.42 -1.32
N PRO A 205 7.23 -21.06 -0.34
CA PRO A 205 6.93 -21.92 0.81
C PRO A 205 6.27 -23.25 0.40
N VAL A 206 5.48 -23.29 -0.68
CA VAL A 206 4.92 -24.56 -1.19
C VAL A 206 6.01 -25.44 -1.78
N ALA A 207 6.96 -24.85 -2.52
CA ALA A 207 8.11 -25.56 -3.04
C ALA A 207 9.04 -26.07 -1.91
N MET A 208 9.32 -25.23 -0.90
CA MET A 208 10.11 -25.60 0.28
C MET A 208 9.51 -26.78 1.06
N LEU A 209 8.18 -26.86 1.13
CA LEU A 209 7.46 -27.89 1.87
C LEU A 209 7.07 -29.09 1.01
N TRP A 210 7.47 -29.15 -0.27
CA TRP A 210 7.08 -30.24 -1.15
C TRP A 210 7.73 -31.57 -0.75
N ASP A 211 9.00 -31.54 -0.36
CA ASP A 211 9.78 -32.71 0.08
C ASP A 211 9.73 -32.96 1.59
N VAL A 212 9.20 -32.02 2.37
CA VAL A 212 9.10 -32.17 3.83
C VAL A 212 7.82 -32.94 4.17
N GLN A 213 7.95 -34.05 4.91
CA GLN A 213 6.82 -34.87 5.41
C GLN A 213 5.97 -34.14 6.47
N LEU A 214 5.27 -33.08 6.07
CA LEU A 214 4.31 -32.40 6.93
C LEU A 214 2.93 -33.06 6.84
N ASN A 215 2.21 -33.07 7.98
CA ASN A 215 0.82 -33.51 8.04
C ASN A 215 -0.05 -32.74 7.03
N LYS A 216 -0.94 -33.45 6.32
CA LYS A 216 -1.80 -32.90 5.26
C LYS A 216 -2.63 -31.68 5.70
N ARG A 217 -3.01 -31.60 6.99
CA ARG A 217 -3.69 -30.42 7.58
C ARG A 217 -2.81 -29.16 7.54
N THR A 218 -1.53 -29.27 7.88
CA THR A 218 -0.59 -28.13 7.83
C THR A 218 -0.35 -27.68 6.39
N LYS A 219 -0.26 -28.63 5.45
CA LYS A 219 -0.11 -28.33 4.02
C LYS A 219 -1.32 -27.58 3.46
N LEU A 220 -2.55 -27.94 3.88
CA LEU A 220 -3.78 -27.25 3.51
C LEU A 220 -3.87 -25.84 4.10
N VAL A 221 -3.51 -25.66 5.37
CA VAL A 221 -3.51 -24.34 6.03
C VAL A 221 -2.48 -23.41 5.37
N VAL A 222 -1.29 -23.91 5.05
CA VAL A 222 -0.28 -23.13 4.32
C VAL A 222 -0.79 -22.74 2.93
N ALA A 223 -1.40 -23.67 2.18
CA ALA A 223 -1.99 -23.35 0.87
C ALA A 223 -3.10 -22.29 0.94
N LEU A 224 -3.98 -22.35 1.96
CA LEU A 224 -5.02 -21.35 2.19
C LEU A 224 -4.42 -19.99 2.56
N LEU A 225 -3.43 -19.94 3.45
CA LEU A 225 -2.75 -18.70 3.82
C LEU A 225 -2.00 -18.08 2.63
N LEU A 226 -1.39 -18.89 1.77
CA LEU A 226 -0.79 -18.43 0.52
C LEU A 226 -1.82 -17.81 -0.42
N SER A 227 -2.97 -18.47 -0.59
CA SER A 227 -4.02 -17.99 -1.49
C SER A 227 -4.60 -16.65 -1.05
N MET A 228 -4.61 -16.38 0.26
CA MET A 228 -5.04 -15.10 0.82
C MET A 228 -3.98 -13.99 0.70
N GLY A 229 -2.69 -14.34 0.67
CA GLY A 229 -1.59 -13.38 0.50
C GLY A 229 -1.34 -12.94 -0.95
N ALA A 230 -2.03 -13.56 -1.91
CA ALA A 230 -1.96 -13.22 -3.34
C ALA A 230 -3.06 -12.23 -3.80
N MET A 231 -3.86 -11.71 -2.86
CA MET A 231 -4.89 -10.68 -3.08
C MET A 231 -4.45 -9.31 -2.57
#